data_AF-A0A433WUA4-F1
#
_entry.id   AF-A0A433WUA4-F1
#
_cell.length_a   1.000
_cell.length_b   1.000
_cell.length_c   1.000
_cell.angle_alpha   90.00
_cell.angle_beta   90.00
_cell.angle_gamma   90.00
#
_symmetry.space_group_name_H-M   'P 1'
#
loop_
_entity.id
_entity.type
_entity.pdbx_description
1 polymer ?
#
loop_
_entity_poly.entity_id
_entity_poly.type
_entity_poly.pdbx_seq_one_letter_code
_entity_poly.pdbx_strand_id
1 'polypeptide(L)'
;MTMVQVKGVAALSLVAGMVLGAGAASAQQHPRLSPARDVTVVYSVQPEKMPKPVQAIVQFKAEGDKLRIDAPDHAGSTILDRPAQRVTLIMNKQRVYTSFSPKHGLRNPFMLDMTMQYAPDGTGSVAGMACDKWTITSPHGKATACVTQDGVILSEEGVDADGLHGKLEAQSVTYGPLADTLFQPPADYQQITAQMPIPHGAGPQSSAKP
;
A
#
# COMPACT_ATOMS: atom_id res chain seq x y z
N MET A 1 -53.66 72.76 23.90
CA MET A 1 -53.76 71.34 23.52
C MET A 1 -52.42 70.69 23.81
N THR A 2 -52.46 69.71 24.72
CA THR A 2 -51.68 68.46 24.73
C THR A 2 -50.15 68.50 24.86
N MET A 3 -49.72 67.82 25.94
CA MET A 3 -48.46 67.12 26.20
C MET A 3 -47.70 66.62 24.95
N VAL A 4 -46.38 66.42 25.07
CA VAL A 4 -45.75 65.08 25.12
C VAL A 4 -44.22 65.17 25.29
N GLN A 5 -43.73 64.31 26.18
CA GLN A 5 -42.36 63.96 26.55
C GLN A 5 -41.84 62.86 25.60
N VAL A 6 -40.54 62.80 25.29
CA VAL A 6 -39.94 61.58 24.72
C VAL A 6 -38.64 61.21 25.46
N LYS A 7 -38.66 59.98 25.98
CA LYS A 7 -37.60 59.22 26.67
C LYS A 7 -36.66 58.49 25.70
N GLY A 8 -35.49 58.09 26.21
CA GLY A 8 -34.70 56.91 25.78
C GLY A 8 -33.40 57.26 25.04
N VAL A 9 -32.28 56.53 25.12
CA VAL A 9 -32.04 55.12 25.48
C VAL A 9 -30.57 54.94 25.93
N ALA A 10 -30.31 53.95 26.78
CA ALA A 10 -29.01 53.50 27.28
C ALA A 10 -28.14 52.78 26.22
N ALA A 11 -26.81 52.79 26.38
CA ALA A 11 -25.92 51.86 25.69
C ALA A 11 -24.86 51.30 26.65
N LEU A 12 -25.09 50.06 27.11
CA LEU A 12 -24.07 49.19 27.69
C LEU A 12 -23.17 48.68 26.56
N SER A 13 -21.85 48.77 26.73
CA SER A 13 -20.87 48.08 25.88
C SER A 13 -20.11 47.06 26.71
N LEU A 14 -20.50 45.79 26.63
CA LEU A 14 -19.65 44.65 26.98
C LEU A 14 -19.10 44.07 25.67
N VAL A 15 -17.80 44.21 25.44
CA VAL A 15 -17.10 43.50 24.36
C VAL A 15 -16.42 42.28 24.98
N ALA A 16 -17.05 41.12 24.84
CA ALA A 16 -16.45 39.83 25.18
C ALA A 16 -15.66 39.32 23.96
N GLY A 17 -14.33 39.24 24.09
CA GLY A 17 -13.45 38.66 23.08
C GLY A 17 -13.66 37.15 22.98
N MET A 18 -14.16 36.68 21.83
CA MET A 18 -14.17 35.26 21.48
C MET A 18 -12.77 34.87 20.96
N VAL A 19 -12.02 34.14 21.77
CA VAL A 19 -10.82 33.41 21.34
C VAL A 19 -11.28 32.19 20.55
N LEU A 20 -11.26 32.29 19.22
CA LEU A 20 -11.45 31.15 18.31
C LEU A 20 -10.19 30.29 18.34
N GLY A 21 -10.17 29.29 19.22
CA GLY A 21 -9.21 28.20 19.16
C GLY A 21 -9.51 27.33 17.95
N ALA A 22 -8.79 27.55 16.85
CA ALA A 22 -8.74 26.62 15.73
C ALA A 22 -8.02 25.34 16.21
N GLY A 23 -8.80 24.33 16.59
CA GLY A 23 -8.27 22.98 16.74
C GLY A 23 -7.75 22.53 15.39
N ALA A 24 -6.43 22.50 15.21
CA ALA A 24 -5.82 21.73 14.13
C ALA A 24 -6.25 20.29 14.34
N ALA A 25 -7.17 19.79 13.50
CA ALA A 25 -7.37 18.37 13.38
C ALA A 25 -6.01 17.77 13.00
N SER A 26 -5.36 17.06 13.92
CA SER A 26 -4.19 16.26 13.61
C SER A 26 -4.62 15.23 12.57
N ALA A 27 -4.40 15.56 11.29
CA ALA A 27 -4.46 14.58 10.23
C ALA A 27 -3.48 13.47 10.63
N GLN A 28 -3.98 12.25 10.72
CA GLN A 28 -3.15 11.10 11.07
C GLN A 28 -1.99 11.04 10.08
N GLN A 29 -0.77 11.27 10.58
CA GLN A 29 0.42 11.35 9.72
C GLN A 29 0.72 9.97 9.19
N HIS A 30 0.67 9.79 7.88
CA HIS A 30 1.06 8.57 7.21
C HIS A 30 1.79 8.91 5.90
N PRO A 31 2.71 8.05 5.44
CA PRO A 31 3.23 8.18 4.09
C PRO A 31 2.11 7.96 3.07
N ARG A 32 2.36 8.32 1.81
CA ARG A 32 1.49 7.87 0.73
C ARG A 32 1.52 6.34 0.66
N LEU A 33 0.34 5.71 0.57
CA LEU A 33 0.21 4.25 0.72
C LEU A 33 0.43 3.46 -0.58
N SER A 34 0.39 4.15 -1.72
CA SER A 34 0.60 3.59 -3.04
C SER A 34 1.34 4.56 -3.95
N PRO A 35 2.11 4.08 -4.93
CA PRO A 35 2.75 4.95 -5.91
C PRO A 35 1.74 5.83 -6.66
N ALA A 36 2.02 7.14 -6.74
CA ALA A 36 1.20 8.10 -7.48
C ALA A 36 1.37 7.98 -9.00
N ARG A 37 2.45 7.35 -9.47
CA ARG A 37 2.89 7.33 -10.86
C ARG A 37 3.17 5.90 -11.32
N ASP A 38 3.10 5.71 -12.62
CA ASP A 38 3.56 4.47 -13.25
C ASP A 38 5.05 4.23 -12.91
N VAL A 39 5.35 3.08 -12.30
CA VAL A 39 6.69 2.73 -11.86
C VAL A 39 6.92 1.22 -11.91
N THR A 40 8.11 0.82 -12.33
CA THR A 40 8.63 -0.55 -12.21
C THR A 40 9.72 -0.58 -11.15
N VAL A 41 9.58 -1.46 -10.17
CA VAL A 41 10.55 -1.66 -9.11
C VAL A 41 11.02 -3.10 -9.10
N VAL A 42 12.33 -3.30 -9.04
CA VAL A 42 12.92 -4.61 -8.79
C VAL A 42 13.25 -4.68 -7.31
N TYR A 43 12.66 -5.63 -6.61
CA TYR A 43 12.83 -5.82 -5.17
C TYR A 43 13.64 -7.08 -4.86
N SER A 44 14.43 -7.00 -3.79
CA SER A 44 14.91 -8.14 -3.02
C SER A 44 13.93 -8.39 -1.87
N VAL A 45 13.26 -9.54 -1.87
CA VAL A 45 12.27 -9.93 -0.86
C VAL A 45 12.83 -11.09 -0.05
N GLN A 46 12.88 -10.95 1.27
CA GLN A 46 13.34 -11.98 2.20
C GLN A 46 12.30 -12.22 3.30
N PRO A 47 11.39 -13.19 3.10
CA PRO A 47 10.55 -13.69 4.19
C PRO A 47 11.41 -14.31 5.30
N GLU A 48 11.00 -14.19 6.56
CA GLU A 48 11.76 -14.68 7.73
C GLU A 48 12.19 -16.16 7.59
N LYS A 49 11.29 -17.00 7.07
CA LYS A 49 11.50 -18.46 6.95
C LYS A 49 12.32 -18.87 5.72
N MET A 50 12.74 -17.92 4.88
CA MET A 50 13.50 -18.19 3.66
C MET A 50 14.98 -17.81 3.86
N PRO A 51 15.92 -18.75 3.63
CA PRO A 51 17.33 -18.52 3.92
C PRO A 51 18.01 -17.54 2.95
N LYS A 52 17.39 -17.27 1.79
CA LYS A 52 17.93 -16.36 0.77
C LYS A 52 16.83 -15.42 0.27
N PRO A 53 17.16 -14.15 -0.01
CA PRO A 53 16.26 -13.27 -0.69
C PRO A 53 15.92 -13.79 -2.09
N VAL A 54 14.70 -13.52 -2.52
CA VAL A 54 14.22 -13.77 -3.88
C VAL A 54 13.92 -12.43 -4.54
N GLN A 55 14.19 -12.33 -5.84
CA GLN A 55 13.83 -11.12 -6.58
C GLN A 55 12.34 -11.12 -6.93
N ALA A 56 11.73 -9.95 -6.96
CA ALA A 56 10.38 -9.75 -7.49
C ALA A 56 10.39 -8.48 -8.35
N ILE A 57 9.76 -8.53 -9.52
CA ILE A 57 9.56 -7.35 -10.35
C ILE A 57 8.13 -6.89 -10.13
N VAL A 58 7.97 -5.66 -9.69
CA VAL A 58 6.66 -5.10 -9.35
C VAL A 58 6.40 -3.87 -10.20
N GLN A 59 5.31 -3.90 -10.95
CA GLN A 59 4.87 -2.78 -11.77
C GLN A 59 3.59 -2.19 -11.19
N PHE A 60 3.60 -0.90 -10.92
CA PHE A 60 2.45 -0.15 -10.40
C PHE A 60 1.93 0.76 -11.50
N LYS A 61 0.63 0.69 -11.78
CA LYS A 61 -0.08 1.75 -12.50
C LYS A 61 -0.29 2.93 -11.55
N ALA A 62 -0.41 4.14 -12.09
CA ALA A 62 -0.66 5.37 -11.34
C ALA A 62 -1.78 5.21 -10.30
N GLU A 63 -1.61 5.90 -9.17
CA GLU A 63 -2.41 5.78 -7.95
C GLU A 63 -2.47 4.36 -7.33
N GLY A 64 -1.63 3.45 -7.82
CA GLY A 64 -1.58 2.04 -7.43
C GLY A 64 -2.84 1.27 -7.84
N ASP A 65 -3.65 1.77 -8.78
CA ASP A 65 -4.94 1.15 -9.12
C ASP A 65 -4.80 -0.28 -9.64
N LYS A 66 -3.69 -0.53 -10.34
CA LYS A 66 -3.29 -1.87 -10.73
C LYS A 66 -1.84 -2.10 -10.35
N LEU A 67 -1.58 -3.33 -9.91
CA LEU A 67 -0.25 -3.79 -9.56
C LEU A 67 -0.04 -5.16 -10.21
N ARG A 68 1.14 -5.37 -10.78
CA ARG A 68 1.59 -6.67 -11.26
C ARG A 68 2.86 -7.05 -10.50
N ILE A 69 2.93 -8.30 -10.07
CA ILE A 69 4.10 -8.91 -9.44
C ILE A 69 4.50 -10.09 -10.32
N ASP A 70 5.70 -10.03 -10.88
CA ASP A 70 6.29 -11.12 -11.63
C ASP A 70 7.32 -11.87 -10.77
N ALA A 71 7.26 -13.20 -10.82
CA ALA A 71 8.32 -14.05 -10.30
C ALA A 71 9.62 -13.84 -11.10
N PRO A 72 10.80 -14.00 -10.48
CA PRO A 72 12.08 -13.67 -11.13
C PRO A 72 12.44 -14.63 -12.27
N ASP A 73 11.88 -15.84 -12.25
CA ASP A 73 12.00 -16.84 -13.32
C ASP A 73 10.89 -16.73 -14.37
N HIS A 74 10.04 -15.70 -14.27
CA HIS A 74 8.84 -15.52 -15.08
C HIS A 74 7.88 -16.73 -15.06
N ALA A 75 7.96 -17.62 -14.06
CA ALA A 75 7.10 -18.81 -14.00
C ALA A 75 5.62 -18.45 -13.81
N GLY A 76 5.34 -17.32 -13.17
CA GLY A 76 4.00 -16.80 -12.98
C GLY A 76 3.98 -15.32 -12.62
N SER A 77 2.76 -14.80 -12.62
CA SER A 77 2.49 -13.39 -12.36
C SER A 77 1.19 -13.25 -11.56
N THR A 78 1.16 -12.27 -10.67
CA THR A 78 -0.03 -11.89 -9.90
C THR A 78 -0.42 -10.48 -10.29
N ILE A 79 -1.67 -10.28 -10.69
CA ILE A 79 -2.22 -8.95 -10.98
C ILE A 79 -3.29 -8.62 -9.94
N LEU A 80 -3.12 -7.48 -9.28
CA LEU A 80 -4.07 -6.90 -8.36
C LEU A 80 -4.77 -5.73 -9.07
N ASP A 81 -6.09 -5.79 -9.14
CA ASP A 81 -6.95 -4.75 -9.68
C ASP A 81 -7.77 -4.16 -8.54
N ARG A 82 -7.31 -3.04 -7.98
CA ARG A 82 -7.88 -2.43 -6.78
C ARG A 82 -9.29 -1.89 -6.97
N PRO A 83 -9.57 -1.08 -8.01
CA PRO A 83 -10.93 -0.63 -8.28
C PRO A 83 -11.92 -1.79 -8.45
N ALA A 84 -11.48 -2.89 -9.08
CA ALA A 84 -12.32 -4.07 -9.31
C ALA A 84 -12.32 -5.09 -8.16
N GLN A 85 -11.53 -4.88 -7.10
CA GLN A 85 -11.30 -5.85 -6.01
C GLN A 85 -11.04 -7.28 -6.53
N ARG A 86 -10.12 -7.40 -7.50
CA ARG A 86 -9.86 -8.66 -8.21
C ARG A 86 -8.38 -9.01 -8.20
N VAL A 87 -8.09 -10.27 -7.87
CA VAL A 87 -6.78 -10.89 -8.04
C VAL A 87 -6.83 -11.77 -9.28
N THR A 88 -5.78 -11.70 -10.10
CA THR A 88 -5.57 -12.61 -11.22
C THR A 88 -4.23 -13.31 -11.05
N LEU A 89 -4.26 -14.64 -11.02
CA LEU A 89 -3.05 -15.46 -10.98
C LEU A 89 -2.79 -16.03 -12.37
N ILE A 90 -1.60 -15.78 -12.90
CA ILE A 90 -1.16 -16.21 -14.22
C ILE A 90 -0.08 -17.27 -14.03
N MET A 91 -0.27 -18.43 -14.66
CA MET A 91 0.69 -19.54 -14.65
C MET A 91 1.25 -19.68 -16.07
N ASN A 92 2.45 -19.12 -16.29
CA ASN A 92 2.99 -18.96 -17.63
C ASN A 92 3.33 -20.29 -18.29
N LYS A 93 3.89 -21.24 -17.53
CA LYS A 93 4.25 -22.57 -18.03
C LYS A 93 3.03 -23.36 -18.56
N GLN A 94 1.88 -23.21 -17.91
CA GLN A 94 0.63 -23.89 -18.25
C GLN A 94 -0.22 -23.07 -19.23
N ARG A 95 0.11 -21.79 -19.46
CA ARG A 95 -0.66 -20.85 -20.28
C ARG A 95 -2.12 -20.77 -19.83
N VAL A 96 -2.31 -20.73 -18.51
CA VAL A 96 -3.62 -20.58 -17.88
C VAL A 96 -3.62 -19.43 -16.88
N TYR A 97 -4.80 -18.93 -16.56
CA TYR A 97 -4.99 -17.97 -15.47
C TYR A 97 -6.27 -18.25 -14.70
N THR A 98 -6.34 -17.78 -13.47
CA THR A 98 -7.57 -17.75 -12.68
C THR A 98 -7.78 -16.35 -12.10
N SER A 99 -9.02 -15.97 -11.85
CA SER A 99 -9.37 -14.70 -11.23
C SER A 99 -10.39 -14.90 -10.11
N PHE A 100 -10.22 -14.16 -9.02
CA PHE A 100 -11.14 -14.20 -7.88
C PHE A 100 -11.17 -12.86 -7.15
N SER A 101 -12.22 -12.63 -6.38
CA SER A 101 -12.36 -11.44 -5.52
C SER A 101 -12.13 -11.83 -4.06
N PRO A 102 -11.05 -11.35 -3.41
CA PRO A 102 -10.80 -11.62 -2.00
C PRO A 102 -11.85 -10.97 -1.10
N LYS A 103 -12.17 -11.61 0.04
CA LYS A 103 -13.14 -11.07 1.01
C LYS A 103 -12.56 -9.97 1.91
N HIS A 104 -11.24 -9.95 2.10
CA HIS A 104 -10.56 -9.08 3.07
C HIS A 104 -9.72 -7.97 2.41
N GLY A 105 -10.06 -7.62 1.16
CA GLY A 105 -9.32 -6.64 0.37
C GLY A 105 -8.05 -7.20 -0.28
N LEU A 106 -7.23 -6.30 -0.84
CA LEU A 106 -6.05 -6.63 -1.66
C LEU A 106 -4.74 -6.24 -0.94
N ARG A 107 -4.56 -6.77 0.28
CA ARG A 107 -3.30 -6.61 1.02
C ARG A 107 -2.17 -7.32 0.29
N ASN A 108 -1.00 -6.68 0.26
CA ASN A 108 0.22 -7.22 -0.33
C ASN A 108 1.43 -6.49 0.27
N PRO A 109 2.61 -7.12 0.29
CA PRO A 109 3.80 -6.58 0.95
C PRO A 109 4.44 -5.38 0.23
N PHE A 110 3.92 -4.98 -0.94
CA PHE A 110 4.47 -3.86 -1.71
C PHE A 110 3.61 -2.58 -1.58
N MET A 111 2.62 -2.59 -0.69
CA MET A 111 1.77 -1.44 -0.38
C MET A 111 1.53 -1.33 1.11
N LEU A 112 1.36 -0.09 1.58
CA LEU A 112 1.05 0.22 2.96
C LEU A 112 -0.45 0.20 3.23
N ASP A 113 -0.83 0.19 4.51
CA ASP A 113 -2.20 -0.03 4.96
C ASP A 113 -2.64 1.02 5.99
N MET A 114 -3.81 1.64 5.78
CA MET A 114 -4.49 2.49 6.76
C MET A 114 -4.81 1.86 8.11
N THR A 115 -4.77 0.53 8.26
CA THR A 115 -4.95 -0.15 9.55
C THR A 115 -3.70 -0.06 10.45
N MET A 116 -2.58 0.37 9.88
CA MET A 116 -1.31 0.56 10.58
C MET A 116 -1.12 2.00 11.05
N GLN A 117 -0.31 2.13 12.08
CA GLN A 117 0.02 3.39 12.72
C GLN A 117 1.43 3.79 12.29
N TYR A 118 1.56 4.99 11.76
CA TYR A 118 2.81 5.51 11.21
C TYR A 118 3.36 6.62 12.08
N ALA A 119 4.66 6.60 12.34
CA ALA A 119 5.40 7.68 12.99
C ALA A 119 6.63 8.01 12.15
N PRO A 120 6.87 9.30 11.81
CA PRO A 120 8.06 9.69 11.07
C PRO A 120 9.33 9.41 11.88
N ASP A 121 10.37 8.91 11.21
CA ASP A 121 11.65 8.47 11.78
C ASP A 121 12.86 9.01 10.98
N GLY A 122 12.71 10.24 10.48
CA GLY A 122 13.73 10.93 9.71
C GLY A 122 13.70 10.59 8.22
N THR A 123 14.86 10.65 7.57
CA THR A 123 15.01 10.46 6.11
C THR A 123 16.14 9.49 5.78
N GLY A 124 16.18 9.03 4.54
CA GLY A 124 17.21 8.12 4.05
C GLY A 124 17.30 8.08 2.53
N SER A 125 18.12 7.15 2.05
CA SER A 125 18.17 6.81 0.63
C SER A 125 18.40 5.32 0.44
N VAL A 126 17.70 4.74 -0.55
CA VAL A 126 17.80 3.34 -0.96
C VAL A 126 17.73 3.31 -2.49
N ALA A 127 18.52 2.46 -3.15
CA ALA A 127 18.64 2.41 -4.62
C ALA A 127 18.92 3.79 -5.27
N GLY A 128 19.62 4.69 -4.57
CA GLY A 128 19.93 6.05 -5.05
C GLY A 128 18.75 7.04 -5.01
N MET A 129 17.60 6.63 -4.46
CA MET A 129 16.40 7.45 -4.33
C MET A 129 16.26 7.95 -2.88
N ALA A 130 15.81 9.19 -2.69
CA ALA A 130 15.52 9.73 -1.35
C ALA A 130 14.17 9.22 -0.84
N CYS A 131 14.07 9.00 0.47
CA CYS A 131 12.84 8.56 1.13
C CYS A 131 12.72 9.11 2.55
N ASP A 132 11.47 9.21 3.02
CA ASP A 132 11.14 9.45 4.41
C ASP A 132 11.07 8.10 5.13
N LYS A 133 11.68 8.04 6.31
CA LYS A 133 11.65 6.85 7.16
C LYS A 133 10.45 6.91 8.09
N TRP A 134 9.87 5.74 8.34
CA TRP A 134 8.68 5.58 9.15
C TRP A 134 8.85 4.39 10.07
N THR A 135 8.51 4.57 11.34
CA THR A 135 8.17 3.45 12.23
C THR A 135 6.71 3.11 12.01
N ILE A 136 6.43 1.81 11.85
CA ILE A 136 5.10 1.25 11.60
C ILE A 136 4.74 0.37 12.79
N THR A 137 3.52 0.53 13.31
CA THR A 137 2.96 -0.34 14.35
C THR A 137 1.64 -0.93 13.87
N SER A 138 1.52 -2.25 13.92
CA SER A 138 0.30 -3.01 13.64
C SER A 138 -0.13 -3.80 14.89
N PRO A 139 -1.33 -4.39 14.92
CA PRO A 139 -1.72 -5.31 15.99
C PRO A 139 -0.79 -6.54 16.11
N HIS A 140 -0.06 -6.87 15.04
CA HIS A 140 0.79 -8.06 14.96
C HIS A 140 2.26 -7.78 15.31
N GLY A 141 2.71 -6.53 15.23
CA GLY A 141 4.07 -6.18 15.57
C GLY A 141 4.49 -4.80 15.08
N LYS A 142 5.80 -4.64 14.87
CA LYS A 142 6.41 -3.40 14.40
C LYS A 142 7.18 -3.64 13.12
N ALA A 143 7.23 -2.62 12.28
CA ALA A 143 8.10 -2.56 11.14
C ALA A 143 8.74 -1.17 11.02
N THR A 144 9.74 -1.06 10.15
CA THR A 144 10.25 0.22 9.67
C THR A 144 10.16 0.23 8.16
N ALA A 145 9.87 1.38 7.57
CA ALA A 145 9.84 1.54 6.12
C ALA A 145 10.55 2.83 5.69
N CYS A 146 11.13 2.82 4.50
CA CYS A 146 11.59 4.02 3.81
C CYS A 146 10.76 4.21 2.54
N VAL A 147 9.99 5.29 2.47
CA VAL A 147 9.00 5.52 1.41
C VAL A 147 9.31 6.83 0.70
N THR A 148 9.30 6.82 -0.63
CA THR A 148 9.44 8.05 -1.43
C THR A 148 8.24 8.98 -1.23
N GLN A 149 8.41 10.26 -1.57
CA GLN A 149 7.32 11.25 -1.50
C GLN A 149 6.10 10.84 -2.34
N ASP A 150 6.30 10.13 -3.44
CA ASP A 150 5.24 9.65 -4.33
C ASP A 150 4.71 8.27 -3.96
N GLY A 151 5.15 7.66 -2.85
CA GLY A 151 4.53 6.46 -2.27
C GLY A 151 5.15 5.12 -2.67
N VAL A 152 6.36 5.12 -3.24
CA VAL A 152 7.12 3.88 -3.50
C VAL A 152 7.83 3.45 -2.22
N ILE A 153 7.53 2.25 -1.72
CA ILE A 153 8.29 1.64 -0.62
C ILE A 153 9.66 1.25 -1.17
N LEU A 154 10.73 1.87 -0.68
CA LEU A 154 12.10 1.51 -1.08
C LEU A 154 12.72 0.46 -0.17
N SER A 155 12.34 0.44 1.10
CA SER A 155 12.71 -0.64 2.01
C SER A 155 11.65 -0.82 3.08
N GLU A 156 11.46 -2.04 3.55
CA GLU A 156 10.64 -2.36 4.70
C GLU A 156 11.27 -3.52 5.46
N GLU A 157 11.25 -3.50 6.79
CA GLU A 157 11.71 -4.60 7.63
C GLU A 157 10.86 -4.70 8.89
N GLY A 158 10.39 -5.91 9.20
CA GLY A 158 9.59 -6.20 10.38
C GLY A 158 8.31 -6.94 10.03
N VAL A 159 7.23 -6.61 10.73
CA VAL A 159 5.92 -7.27 10.65
C VAL A 159 4.97 -6.49 9.75
N ASP A 160 4.46 -7.16 8.72
CA ASP A 160 3.46 -6.58 7.82
C ASP A 160 2.03 -6.59 8.40
N ALA A 161 1.04 -6.23 7.58
CA ALA A 161 -0.36 -6.15 7.98
C ALA A 161 -0.95 -7.52 8.35
N ASP A 162 -0.41 -8.58 7.75
CA ASP A 162 -0.88 -9.96 7.89
C ASP A 162 -0.12 -10.71 9.00
N GLY A 163 0.82 -10.03 9.69
CA GLY A 163 1.63 -10.59 10.75
C GLY A 163 2.85 -11.39 10.25
N LEU A 164 3.19 -11.28 8.97
CA LEU A 164 4.36 -11.94 8.41
C LEU A 164 5.60 -11.08 8.65
N HIS A 165 6.65 -11.73 9.14
CA HIS A 165 7.95 -11.10 9.30
C HIS A 165 8.78 -11.23 8.02
N GLY A 166 9.43 -10.15 7.61
CA GLY A 166 10.33 -10.17 6.48
C GLY A 166 11.07 -8.86 6.25
N LYS A 167 11.86 -8.87 5.19
CA LYS A 167 12.57 -7.71 4.65
C LYS A 167 12.25 -7.53 3.17
N LEU A 168 12.05 -6.28 2.78
CA LEU A 168 11.86 -5.81 1.42
C LEU A 168 12.88 -4.72 1.15
N GLU A 169 13.59 -4.77 0.02
CA GLU A 169 14.53 -3.72 -0.37
C GLU A 169 14.52 -3.53 -1.88
N ALA A 170 14.29 -2.30 -2.34
CA ALA A 170 14.34 -1.94 -3.75
C ALA A 170 15.79 -1.98 -4.24
N GLN A 171 16.02 -2.67 -5.34
CA GLN A 171 17.30 -2.74 -6.03
C GLN A 171 17.38 -1.72 -7.16
N SER A 172 16.26 -1.47 -7.84
CA SER A 172 16.15 -0.44 -8.88
C SER A 172 14.72 0.08 -9.00
N VAL A 173 14.58 1.37 -9.27
CA VAL A 173 13.29 2.06 -9.49
C VAL A 173 13.33 2.72 -10.86
N THR A 174 12.36 2.42 -11.72
CA THR A 174 12.25 2.99 -13.07
C THR A 174 10.85 3.57 -13.28
N TYR A 175 10.77 4.88 -13.45
CA TYR A 175 9.53 5.58 -13.78
C TYR A 175 9.32 5.63 -15.29
N GLY A 176 8.07 5.46 -15.72
CA GLY A 176 7.70 5.56 -17.12
C GLY A 176 6.29 5.01 -17.38
N PRO A 177 5.65 5.35 -18.50
CA PRO A 177 4.32 4.86 -18.81
C PRO A 177 4.30 3.34 -18.93
N LEU A 178 3.29 2.71 -18.32
CA LEU A 178 3.04 1.28 -18.42
C LEU A 178 1.80 1.01 -19.28
N ALA A 179 1.92 0.08 -20.23
CA ALA A 179 0.80 -0.32 -21.08
C ALA A 179 -0.26 -1.06 -20.27
N ASP A 180 -1.54 -0.79 -20.53
CA ASP A 180 -2.65 -1.44 -19.82
C ASP A 180 -2.69 -2.96 -20.02
N THR A 181 -2.14 -3.44 -21.15
CA THR A 181 -2.00 -4.87 -21.46
C THR A 181 -1.10 -5.61 -20.48
N LEU A 182 -0.17 -4.94 -19.78
CA LEU A 182 0.63 -5.56 -18.73
C LEU A 182 -0.24 -6.04 -17.56
N PHE A 183 -1.39 -5.37 -17.34
CA PHE A 183 -2.32 -5.66 -16.25
C PHE A 183 -3.51 -6.52 -16.69
N GLN A 184 -3.32 -7.29 -17.78
CA GLN A 184 -4.27 -8.27 -18.28
C GLN A 184 -3.60 -9.64 -18.45
N PRO A 185 -4.33 -10.75 -18.33
CA PRO A 185 -3.85 -12.05 -18.80
C PRO A 185 -3.49 -11.97 -20.29
N PRO A 186 -2.46 -12.69 -20.74
CA PRO A 186 -2.21 -12.84 -22.18
C PRO A 186 -3.44 -13.40 -22.89
N ALA A 187 -3.76 -12.86 -24.06
CA ALA A 187 -4.99 -13.19 -24.80
C ALA A 187 -5.08 -14.66 -25.23
N ASP A 188 -3.95 -15.34 -25.29
CA ASP A 188 -3.77 -16.73 -25.71
C ASP A 188 -3.73 -17.71 -24.52
N TYR A 189 -4.03 -17.25 -23.30
CA TYR A 189 -4.12 -18.08 -22.09
C TYR A 189 -5.56 -18.48 -21.79
N GLN A 190 -5.73 -19.70 -21.28
CA GLN A 190 -7.05 -20.21 -20.92
C GLN A 190 -7.40 -19.85 -19.47
N GLN A 191 -8.61 -19.31 -19.26
CA GLN A 191 -9.14 -19.14 -17.92
C GLN A 191 -9.53 -20.50 -17.32
N ILE A 192 -9.10 -20.75 -16.09
CA ILE A 192 -9.55 -21.88 -15.28
C ILE A 192 -10.32 -21.37 -14.06
N THR A 193 -11.34 -22.11 -13.65
CA THR A 193 -12.04 -21.84 -12.38
C THR A 193 -11.24 -22.45 -11.25
N ALA A 194 -10.89 -21.65 -10.23
CA ALA A 194 -10.27 -22.19 -9.03
C ALA A 194 -11.28 -23.04 -8.26
N GLN A 195 -11.35 -24.34 -8.54
CA GLN A 195 -12.00 -25.33 -7.67
C GLN A 195 -11.08 -25.79 -6.53
N MET A 196 -9.81 -25.36 -6.54
CA MET A 196 -8.86 -25.65 -5.48
C MET A 196 -9.01 -24.65 -4.34
N PRO A 197 -8.93 -25.09 -3.06
CA PRO A 197 -8.72 -24.17 -1.96
C PRO A 197 -7.46 -23.37 -2.27
N ILE A 198 -7.59 -22.06 -2.44
CA ILE A 198 -6.45 -21.16 -2.55
C ILE A 198 -5.73 -21.30 -1.21
N PRO A 199 -4.51 -21.85 -1.12
CA PRO A 199 -3.80 -21.91 0.14
C PRO A 199 -3.55 -20.47 0.57
N HIS A 200 -4.17 -20.05 1.66
CA HIS A 200 -3.71 -18.87 2.38
C HIS A 200 -2.33 -19.24 2.95
N GLY A 201 -1.28 -18.81 2.25
CA GLY A 201 0.12 -19.11 2.58
C GLY A 201 0.82 -19.94 1.52
N ALA A 202 1.46 -19.28 0.57
CA ALA A 202 2.65 -19.82 -0.08
C ALA A 202 3.83 -19.75 0.92
N GLY A 203 3.71 -20.51 2.01
CA GLY A 203 4.83 -20.95 2.84
C GLY A 203 5.23 -22.37 2.43
N PRO A 204 6.50 -22.78 2.63
CA PRO A 204 6.98 -24.08 2.18
C PRO A 204 6.19 -25.22 2.84
N GLN A 205 5.67 -26.13 2.02
CA GLN A 205 4.93 -27.30 2.51
C GLN A 205 5.88 -28.26 3.23
N SER A 206 5.67 -28.43 4.54
CA SER A 206 6.31 -29.48 5.31
C SER A 206 5.76 -30.83 4.85
N SER A 207 6.61 -31.61 4.20
CA SER A 207 6.34 -33.00 3.84
C SER A 207 6.52 -33.85 5.09
N ALA A 208 5.42 -34.23 5.74
CA ALA A 208 5.44 -35.25 6.79
C ALA A 208 4.81 -36.53 6.25
N LYS A 209 5.58 -37.63 6.24
CA LYS A 209 5.07 -39.00 6.13
C LYS A 209 6.15 -40.00 6.56
N PRO A 210 5.76 -41.22 6.97
CA PRO A 210 4.76 -41.62 7.96
C PRO A 210 5.39 -42.00 9.32
#